data_AF-A0A0L0UNM0-F1
#
_entry.id   AF-A0A0L0UNM0-F1
#
_cell.length_a   1.000
_cell.length_b   1.000
_cell.length_c   1.000
_cell.angle_alpha   90.00
_cell.angle_beta   90.00
_cell.angle_gamma   90.00
#
_symmetry.space_group_name_H-M   'P 1'
#
loop_
_entity.id
_entity.type
_entity.pdbx_description
1 polymer ?
#
loop_
_entity_poly.entity_id
_entity_poly.type
_entity_poly.pdbx_seq_one_letter_code
_entity_poly.pdbx_strand_id
1 'polypeptide(L)'
;MVKLGFINERPEFDHDPNWSETSERYLIKLFRDYVFHQVDGQGKPVTDLSHVLMCLNKLDSSSDEKLTLISRDDQTCAIVTYAEIRRIMDSAFRDLSR
;
A
#
# COMPACT_ATOMS: atom_id res chain seq x y z
N MET A 1 -4.54 9.24 3.16
CA MET A 1 -5.47 8.32 3.87
C MET A 1 -6.77 8.07 3.11
N VAL A 2 -7.61 9.08 2.89
CA VAL A 2 -8.94 8.90 2.29
C VAL A 2 -8.91 8.14 0.95
N LYS A 3 -7.96 8.43 0.06
CA LYS A 3 -7.80 7.71 -1.22
C LYS A 3 -7.56 6.21 -1.05
N LEU A 4 -6.73 5.79 -0.09
CA LEU A 4 -6.50 4.37 0.19
C LEU A 4 -7.80 3.66 0.59
N GLY A 5 -8.63 4.32 1.40
CA GLY A 5 -9.93 3.77 1.82
C GLY A 5 -10.93 3.62 0.66
N PHE A 6 -10.85 4.48 -0.37
CA PHE A 6 -11.66 4.33 -1.58
C PHE A 6 -11.14 3.24 -2.52
N ILE A 7 -9.85 2.94 -2.47
CA ILE A 7 -9.17 2.05 -3.41
C ILE A 7 -9.16 0.60 -2.92
N ASN A 8 -8.81 0.38 -1.66
CA ASN A 8 -8.53 -0.96 -1.15
C ASN A 8 -9.81 -1.78 -0.98
N GLU A 9 -9.69 -3.09 -1.23
CA GLU A 9 -10.74 -4.10 -1.00
C GLU A 9 -12.10 -3.82 -1.66
N ARG A 10 -12.11 -3.12 -2.81
CA ARG A 10 -13.34 -2.92 -3.58
C ARG A 10 -13.83 -4.24 -4.20
N PRO A 11 -15.05 -4.70 -3.89
CA PRO A 11 -15.55 -6.01 -4.31
C PRO A 11 -15.69 -6.15 -5.83
N GLU A 12 -15.92 -5.06 -6.56
CA GLU A 12 -16.01 -5.08 -8.03
C GLU A 12 -14.70 -5.43 -8.73
N PHE A 13 -13.56 -5.33 -8.04
CA PHE A 13 -12.25 -5.73 -8.55
C PHE A 13 -11.77 -7.05 -7.97
N ASP A 14 -12.61 -7.74 -7.20
CA ASP A 14 -12.29 -9.08 -6.74
C ASP A 14 -12.19 -9.99 -7.97
N HIS A 15 -11.02 -10.62 -8.16
CA HIS A 15 -10.63 -11.39 -9.35
C HIS A 15 -10.28 -10.58 -10.62
N ASP A 16 -10.20 -9.24 -10.57
CA ASP A 16 -9.70 -8.44 -11.70
C ASP A 16 -8.18 -8.62 -11.86
N PRO A 17 -7.67 -9.06 -13.03
CA PRO A 17 -6.23 -9.19 -13.28
C PRO A 17 -5.45 -7.90 -13.04
N ASN A 18 -6.05 -6.73 -13.27
CA ASN A 18 -5.44 -5.42 -13.02
C ASN A 18 -5.39 -5.06 -11.53
N TRP A 19 -6.04 -5.83 -10.67
CA TRP A 19 -5.97 -5.72 -9.20
C TRP A 19 -5.42 -6.99 -8.54
N SER A 20 -4.99 -7.94 -9.38
CA SER A 20 -4.32 -9.16 -8.95
C SER A 20 -2.90 -8.88 -8.44
N GLU A 21 -2.30 -9.90 -7.85
CA GLU A 21 -0.94 -9.87 -7.31
C GLU A 21 0.15 -9.55 -8.34
N THR A 22 -0.19 -9.60 -9.63
CA THR A 22 0.74 -9.28 -10.73
C THR A 22 0.67 -7.83 -11.21
N SER A 23 -0.25 -7.03 -10.68
CA SER A 23 -0.45 -5.63 -11.07
C SER A 23 0.34 -4.65 -10.21
N GLU A 24 0.73 -3.50 -10.77
CA GLU A 24 1.24 -2.35 -10.00
C GLU A 24 0.27 -1.95 -8.87
N ARG A 25 -1.04 -2.22 -9.00
CA ARG A 25 -2.04 -1.94 -7.96
C ARG A 25 -1.89 -2.82 -6.72
N TYR A 26 -1.25 -3.99 -6.84
CA TYR A 26 -0.92 -4.83 -5.70
C TYR A 26 -0.01 -4.10 -4.71
N LEU A 27 0.85 -3.20 -5.19
CA LEU A 27 1.71 -2.38 -4.34
C LEU A 27 0.92 -1.50 -3.37
N ILE A 28 -0.30 -1.06 -3.74
CA ILE A 28 -1.17 -0.30 -2.83
C ILE A 28 -1.65 -1.19 -1.67
N LYS A 29 -2.01 -2.45 -1.95
CA LYS A 29 -2.42 -3.43 -0.95
C LYS A 29 -1.27 -3.76 0.01
N LEU A 30 -0.08 -4.03 -0.54
CA LEU A 30 1.12 -4.26 0.26
C LEU A 30 1.48 -3.03 1.11
N PHE A 31 1.38 -1.82 0.55
CA PHE A 31 1.61 -0.59 1.30
C PHE A 31 0.61 -0.41 2.44
N ARG A 32 -0.68 -0.73 2.23
CA ARG A 32 -1.68 -0.74 3.30
C ARG A 32 -1.23 -1.68 4.43
N ASP A 33 -0.86 -2.91 4.09
CA ASP A 33 -0.44 -3.89 5.09
C ASP A 33 0.84 -3.42 5.83
N TYR A 34 1.81 -2.85 5.13
CA TYR A 34 3.01 -2.26 5.72
C TYR A 34 2.71 -1.14 6.73
N VAL A 35 1.69 -0.31 6.47
CA VAL A 35 1.34 0.83 7.33
C VAL A 35 0.44 0.43 8.49
N PHE A 36 -0.55 -0.46 8.27
CA PHE A 36 -1.63 -0.70 9.24
C PHE A 36 -1.66 -2.11 9.85
N HIS A 37 -0.90 -3.05 9.28
CA HIS A 37 -0.90 -4.46 9.72
C HIS A 37 0.50 -4.89 10.16
N GLN A 38 1.23 -3.99 10.84
CA GLN A 38 2.50 -4.35 11.46
C GLN A 38 2.30 -5.42 12.52
N VAL A 39 3.25 -6.35 12.57
CA VAL A 39 3.37 -7.35 13.63
C VAL A 39 4.76 -7.27 14.26
N ASP A 40 4.85 -7.61 15.54
CA ASP A 40 6.14 -7.74 16.21
C ASP A 40 6.82 -9.10 15.90
N GLY A 41 7.98 -9.35 16.49
CA GLY A 41 8.72 -10.60 16.30
C GLY A 41 8.01 -11.86 16.82
N GLN A 42 6.89 -11.74 17.51
CA GLN A 42 6.04 -12.84 17.95
C GLN A 42 4.75 -12.96 17.11
N GLY A 43 4.63 -12.14 16.05
CA GLY A 43 3.44 -12.11 15.20
C GLY A 43 2.26 -11.36 15.82
N LYS A 44 2.45 -10.62 16.92
CA LYS A 44 1.36 -9.87 17.56
C LYS A 44 1.15 -8.53 16.86
N PRO A 45 -0.10 -8.09 16.61
CA PRO A 45 -0.37 -6.79 15.99
C PRO A 45 0.24 -5.62 16.75
N VAL A 46 0.86 -4.69 16.00
CA VAL A 46 1.45 -3.44 16.51
C VAL A 46 0.62 -2.27 16.00
N THR A 47 0.14 -1.42 16.93
CA THR A 47 -0.63 -0.20 16.61
C THR A 47 0.19 1.05 16.89
N ASP A 48 1.31 1.20 16.18
CA ASP A 48 2.20 2.36 16.29
C ASP A 48 1.70 3.52 15.41
N LEU A 49 1.15 4.55 16.04
CA LEU A 49 0.68 5.75 15.35
C LEU A 49 1.82 6.62 14.80
N SER A 50 3.00 6.59 15.42
CA SER A 50 4.16 7.32 14.93
C SER A 50 4.62 6.73 13.59
N HIS A 51 4.66 5.40 13.46
CA HIS A 51 4.91 4.72 12.17
C HIS A 51 3.92 5.16 11.10
N VAL A 52 2.62 5.10 11.41
CA VAL A 52 1.56 5.48 10.48
C VAL A 52 1.75 6.93 10.00
N LEU A 53 1.94 7.88 10.91
CA LEU A 53 2.11 9.29 10.57
C LEU A 53 3.37 9.53 9.74
N MET A 54 4.49 8.89 10.06
CA MET A 54 5.72 9.00 9.28
C MET A 54 5.53 8.49 7.85
N CYS A 55 4.91 7.32 7.68
CA CYS A 55 4.66 6.75 6.35
C CYS A 55 3.73 7.63 5.52
N LEU A 56 2.68 8.18 6.14
CA LEU A 56 1.75 9.07 5.45
C LEU A 56 2.37 10.41 5.08
N ASN A 57 3.22 10.97 5.94
CA ASN A 57 3.94 12.20 5.64
C ASN A 57 4.90 12.01 4.46
N LYS A 58 5.66 10.91 4.44
CA LYS A 58 6.57 10.58 3.32
C LYS A 58 5.81 10.32 2.02
N LEU A 59 4.65 9.67 2.11
CA LEU A 59 3.76 9.46 0.97
C LEU A 59 3.22 10.78 0.43
N ASP A 60 2.79 11.69 1.30
CA ASP A 60 2.20 12.97 0.89
C ASP A 60 3.25 13.93 0.32
N SER A 61 4.46 13.91 0.89
CA SER A 61 5.61 14.66 0.37
C SER A 61 6.25 14.04 -0.87
N SER A 62 5.72 12.90 -1.38
CA SER A 62 6.30 12.15 -2.50
C SER A 62 7.80 11.89 -2.34
N SER A 63 8.21 11.39 -1.18
CA SER A 63 9.61 11.14 -0.86
C SER A 63 10.26 10.10 -1.78
N ASP A 64 11.51 10.33 -2.20
CA ASP A 64 12.35 9.35 -2.91
C ASP A 64 12.92 8.25 -1.99
N GLU A 65 12.61 8.31 -0.69
CA GLU A 65 12.98 7.26 0.25
C GLU A 65 12.39 5.90 -0.18
N LYS A 66 13.27 4.89 -0.20
CA LYS A 66 12.90 3.52 -0.54
C LYS A 66 12.32 2.79 0.67
N LEU A 67 11.29 2.00 0.44
CA LEU A 67 10.73 1.05 1.39
C LEU A 67 10.65 -0.34 0.75
N THR A 68 10.64 -1.37 1.59
CA THR A 68 10.45 -2.76 1.17
C THR A 68 9.04 -3.21 1.54
N LEU A 69 8.30 -3.67 0.54
CA LEU A 69 6.95 -4.21 0.67
C LEU A 69 7.01 -5.73 0.48
N ILE A 70 6.48 -6.47 1.44
CA ILE A 70 6.51 -7.93 1.46
C ILE A 70 5.08 -8.46 1.55
N SER A 71 4.73 -9.45 0.73
CA SER A 71 3.45 -10.16 0.84
C SER A 71 3.43 -11.08 2.05
N ARG A 72 2.23 -11.44 2.53
CA ARG A 72 2.07 -12.25 3.76
C ARG A 72 2.61 -13.66 3.67
N ASP A 73 2.72 -14.19 2.45
CA ASP A 73 3.28 -15.50 2.13
C ASP A 73 4.80 -15.45 1.84
N ASP A 74 5.42 -14.27 2.03
CA ASP A 74 6.82 -13.97 1.74
C ASP A 74 7.26 -14.26 0.30
N GLN A 75 6.32 -14.44 -0.64
CA GLN A 75 6.63 -14.74 -2.04
C GLN A 75 6.93 -13.50 -2.86
N THR A 76 6.34 -12.35 -2.49
CA THR A 76 6.53 -11.08 -3.19
C THR A 76 7.35 -10.14 -2.33
N CYS A 77 8.44 -9.62 -2.88
CA CYS A 77 9.26 -8.57 -2.29
C CYS A 77 9.46 -7.46 -3.33
N ALA A 78 8.95 -6.27 -3.02
CA ALA A 78 9.06 -5.09 -3.88
C ALA A 78 9.81 -3.98 -3.15
N ILE A 79 10.83 -3.40 -3.81
CA ILE A 79 11.52 -2.20 -3.33
C ILE A 79 11.01 -1.04 -4.16
N VAL A 80 10.35 -0.09 -3.49
CA VAL A 80 9.67 1.05 -4.13
C VAL A 80 9.93 2.33 -3.35
N THR A 81 9.74 3.49 -3.97
CA THR A 81 9.75 4.78 -3.27
C THR A 81 8.34 5.19 -2.85
N TYR A 82 8.24 6.09 -1.86
CA TYR A 82 6.97 6.71 -1.52
C TYR A 82 6.38 7.51 -2.69
N ALA A 83 7.23 8.12 -3.53
CA ALA A 83 6.82 8.80 -4.76
C ALA A 83 6.13 7.84 -5.77
N GLU A 84 6.68 6.63 -5.95
CA GLU A 84 6.08 5.61 -6.82
C GLU A 84 4.70 5.17 -6.30
N ILE A 85 4.59 4.89 -4.99
CA ILE A 85 3.30 4.54 -4.37
C ILE A 85 2.28 5.67 -4.53
N ARG A 86 2.70 6.93 -4.36
CA ARG A 86 1.80 8.08 -4.56
C ARG A 86 1.28 8.15 -5.99
N ARG A 87 2.17 7.96 -6.98
CA ARG A 87 1.80 7.94 -8.41
C ARG A 87 0.77 6.86 -8.71
N ILE A 88 1.00 5.64 -8.23
CA ILE A 88 0.10 4.48 -8.46
C ILE A 88 -1.26 4.73 -7.76
N MET A 89 -1.24 5.22 -6.51
CA MET A 89 -2.46 5.55 -5.77
C MET A 89 -3.29 6.64 -6.45
N ASP A 90 -2.65 7.68 -6.98
CA ASP A 90 -3.35 8.76 -7.68
C ASP A 90 -3.93 8.29 -9.02
N SER A 91 -3.24 7.39 -9.74
CA SER A 91 -3.78 6.74 -10.94
C SER A 91 -4.99 5.86 -10.60
N ALA A 92 -4.86 4.97 -9.61
CA ALA A 92 -5.94 4.08 -9.20
C ALA A 92 -7.18 4.87 -8.73
N PHE A 93 -6.98 5.94 -7.95
CA PHE A 93 -8.09 6.79 -7.51
C PHE A 93 -8.81 7.47 -8.69
N ARG A 94 -8.05 7.94 -9.69
CA ARG A 94 -8.60 8.60 -10.88
C ARG A 94 -9.49 7.63 -11.67
N ASP A 95 -9.10 6.36 -11.76
CA ASP A 95 -9.87 5.34 -12.48
C ASP A 95 -11.23 5.06 -11.82
N LEU A 96 -11.36 5.28 -10.50
CA LEU A 96 -12.66 5.14 -9.79
C LEU A 96 -13.62 6.30 -10.03
N SER A 97 -13.10 7.44 -10.48
CA SER A 97 -13.86 8.69 -10.67
C SER A 97 -14.36 8.89 -12.11
N ARG A 98 -14.21 7.86 -12.96
CA ARG A 98 -14.65 7.82 -14.34
C ARG A 98 -15.78 6.81 -14.51
#